data_AF-A0A062I4N2-F1
#
_entry.id   AF-A0A062I4N2-F1
#
_cell.length_a   1.000
_cell.length_b   1.000
_cell.length_c   1.000
_cell.angle_alpha   90.00
_cell.angle_beta   90.00
_cell.angle_gamma   90.00
#
_symmetry.space_group_name_H-M   'P 1'
#
loop_
_entity.id
_entity.type
_entity.pdbx_description
1 polymer ?
#
loop_
_entity_poly.entity_id
_entity_poly.type
_entity_poly.pdbx_seq_one_letter_code
_entity_poly.pdbx_strand_id
1 'polypeptide(L)'
;TLDNLEIKYEKKFQFKSTKHWRFDFHLIEHHILVEIAGGPWSGGRKGKLKNKAWSLDRYDVAEEMGYTVIRIEAAPRFKINESGPLQIQAHFASQWLKNLKRQIFNGSDQTISTD
;
A
#
# COMPACT_ATOMS: atom_id res chain seq x y z
N THR A 1 0.64 -15.05 6.99
CA THR A 1 0.27 -13.70 7.50
C THR A 1 1.49 -12.79 7.41
N LEU A 2 1.35 -11.47 7.58
CA LEU A 2 2.51 -10.56 7.63
C LEU A 2 3.50 -10.97 8.74
N ASP A 3 2.96 -11.40 9.89
CA ASP A 3 3.76 -11.88 11.03
C ASP A 3 4.62 -13.10 10.66
N ASN A 4 4.09 -14.06 9.89
CA ASN A 4 4.84 -15.23 9.42
C ASN A 4 5.94 -14.87 8.40
N LEU A 5 5.88 -13.66 7.82
CA LEU A 5 6.88 -13.16 6.91
C LEU A 5 7.89 -12.24 7.61
N GLU A 6 7.73 -11.98 8.92
CA GLU A 6 8.59 -11.09 9.71
C GLU A 6 8.64 -9.65 9.15
N ILE A 7 7.63 -9.25 8.38
CA ILE A 7 7.51 -7.89 7.86
C ILE A 7 6.90 -7.02 8.97
N LYS A 8 7.60 -5.96 9.39
CA LYS A 8 7.04 -4.99 10.35
C LYS A 8 5.98 -4.12 9.69
N TYR A 9 4.85 -3.94 10.36
CA TYR A 9 3.75 -3.15 9.82
C TYR A 9 2.92 -2.44 10.88
N GLU A 10 2.25 -1.36 10.45
CA GLU A 10 1.23 -0.66 11.23
C GLU A 10 -0.13 -0.85 10.56
N LYS A 11 -1.19 -1.00 11.35
CA LYS A 11 -2.58 -1.07 10.85
C LYS A 11 -3.22 0.33 10.89
N LYS A 12 -4.11 0.62 9.94
CA LYS A 12 -4.89 1.88 9.90
C LYS A 12 -4.00 3.13 9.92
N PHE A 13 -2.90 3.10 9.17
CA PHE A 13 -1.88 4.14 9.18
C PHE A 13 -2.40 5.45 8.58
N GLN A 14 -2.10 6.55 9.26
CA GLN A 14 -2.41 7.91 8.84
C GLN A 14 -1.10 8.70 8.71
N PHE A 15 -0.57 8.74 7.49
CA PHE A 15 0.69 9.42 7.18
C PHE A 15 0.60 10.96 7.26
N LYS A 16 -0.61 11.52 7.17
CA LYS A 16 -0.87 12.96 7.27
C LYS A 16 -1.96 13.25 8.30
N SER A 17 -1.58 13.79 9.45
CA SER A 17 -2.49 14.04 10.59
C SER A 17 -3.61 15.04 10.28
N THR A 18 -3.34 16.01 9.39
CA THR A 18 -4.29 17.07 9.01
C THR A 18 -5.37 16.64 8.02
N LYS A 19 -5.24 15.44 7.44
CA LYS A 19 -6.21 14.87 6.49
C LYS A 19 -6.73 13.56 7.05
N HIS A 20 -8.00 13.23 6.86
CA HIS A 20 -8.56 11.93 7.28
C HIS A 20 -8.16 10.76 6.36
N TRP A 21 -6.99 10.86 5.72
CA TRP A 21 -6.45 9.87 4.80
C TRP A 21 -5.84 8.72 5.59
N ARG A 22 -6.31 7.50 5.31
CA ARG A 22 -5.83 6.30 5.98
C ARG A 22 -5.56 5.20 4.95
N PHE A 23 -4.56 4.39 5.25
CA PHE A 23 -4.26 3.14 4.57
C PHE A 23 -4.49 1.97 5.53
N ASP A 24 -4.84 0.80 4.99
CA ASP A 24 -5.11 -0.37 5.82
C ASP A 24 -3.84 -0.84 6.51
N PHE A 25 -2.71 -0.80 5.80
CA PHE A 25 -1.39 -1.13 6.34
C PHE A 25 -0.29 -0.17 5.87
N HIS A 26 0.72 -0.02 6.71
CA HIS A 26 2.02 0.55 6.36
C HIS A 26 3.08 -0.51 6.62
N LEU A 27 3.79 -0.96 5.58
CA LEU A 27 4.93 -1.86 5.69
C LEU A 27 6.18 -1.01 5.92
N ILE A 28 6.61 -0.92 7.17
CA ILE A 28 7.48 0.14 7.68
C ILE A 28 8.82 0.17 6.94
N GLU A 29 9.49 -0.98 6.87
CA GLU A 29 10.83 -1.11 6.30
C GLU A 29 10.87 -0.88 4.79
N HIS A 30 9.71 -0.89 4.13
CA HIS A 30 9.58 -0.72 2.69
C HIS A 30 9.02 0.63 2.29
N HIS A 31 8.56 1.45 3.23
CA HIS A 31 7.76 2.63 2.94
C HIS A 31 6.60 2.30 1.97
N ILE A 32 5.95 1.15 2.15
CA ILE A 32 4.80 0.74 1.34
C ILE A 32 3.51 0.98 2.10
N LEU A 33 2.58 1.71 1.49
CA LEU A 33 1.22 1.91 1.99
C LEU A 33 0.27 0.99 1.23
N VAL A 34 -0.45 0.13 1.94
CA VAL A 34 -1.39 -0.83 1.36
C VAL A 34 -2.83 -0.38 1.60
N GLU A 35 -3.59 -0.28 0.52
CA GLU A 35 -5.05 -0.15 0.55
C GLU A 35 -5.70 -1.48 0.18
N ILE A 36 -6.71 -1.93 0.94
CA ILE A 36 -7.59 -3.04 0.55
C ILE A 36 -8.89 -2.45 0.00
N ALA A 37 -9.11 -2.64 -1.30
CA ALA A 37 -10.31 -2.24 -2.01
C ALA A 37 -11.57 -2.90 -1.44
N GLY A 38 -12.65 -2.13 -1.33
CA GLY A 38 -13.94 -2.64 -0.86
C GLY A 38 -14.02 -2.84 0.65
N GLY A 39 -12.94 -2.58 1.39
CA GLY A 39 -12.94 -2.50 2.85
C GLY A 39 -13.70 -1.27 3.36
N PRO A 40 -14.01 -1.23 4.67
CA PRO A 40 -14.77 -0.13 5.29
C PRO A 40 -14.04 1.24 5.26
N TRP A 41 -12.74 1.24 4.96
CA TRP A 41 -11.86 2.41 5.04
C TRP A 41 -11.36 2.91 3.68
N SER A 42 -11.53 2.13 2.61
CA SER A 42 -11.21 2.52 1.23
C SER A 42 -12.48 2.94 0.47
N GLY A 43 -12.39 3.24 -0.83
CA GLY A 43 -13.47 3.78 -1.70
C GLY A 43 -14.85 3.08 -1.68
N GLY A 44 -15.01 2.00 -0.91
CA GLY A 44 -16.28 1.37 -0.54
C GLY A 44 -17.01 2.01 0.66
N ARG A 45 -16.42 2.98 1.37
CA ARG A 45 -17.08 3.68 2.49
C ARG A 45 -18.35 4.40 2.00
N LYS A 46 -19.51 3.99 2.50
CA LYS A 46 -20.79 4.66 2.22
C LYS A 46 -20.96 5.90 3.13
N GLY A 47 -21.65 6.93 2.63
CA GLY A 47 -22.04 8.11 3.42
C GLY A 47 -21.21 9.37 3.21
N LYS A 48 -21.55 10.45 3.94
CA LYS A 48 -21.07 11.84 3.72
C LYS A 48 -19.54 12.03 3.85
N LEU A 49 -18.84 11.10 4.51
CA LEU A 49 -17.38 11.15 4.69
C LEU A 49 -16.58 10.49 3.56
N LYS A 50 -17.25 9.81 2.61
CA LYS A 50 -16.61 9.13 1.47
C LYS A 50 -15.68 10.06 0.70
N ASN A 51 -16.15 11.26 0.38
CA ASN A 51 -15.42 12.20 -0.47
C ASN A 51 -14.30 12.94 0.27
N LYS A 52 -14.32 13.03 1.61
CA LYS A 52 -13.25 13.65 2.40
C LYS A 52 -12.07 12.70 2.66
N ALA A 53 -12.35 11.40 2.75
CA ALA A 53 -11.34 10.36 2.96
C ALA A 53 -10.71 9.88 1.63
N TRP A 54 -11.35 10.17 0.51
CA TRP A 54 -10.98 9.71 -0.82
C TRP A 54 -10.76 10.93 -1.74
N SER A 55 -9.56 11.53 -1.69
CA SER A 55 -9.08 12.45 -2.74
C SER A 55 -7.94 11.76 -3.48
N LEU A 56 -7.86 11.99 -4.80
CA LEU A 56 -6.80 11.43 -5.65
C LEU A 56 -5.43 11.94 -5.23
N ASP A 57 -5.35 13.20 -4.78
CA ASP A 57 -4.15 13.82 -4.22
C ASP A 57 -3.53 13.02 -3.06
N ARG A 58 -4.28 12.10 -2.43
CA ARG A 58 -3.71 11.24 -1.39
C ARG A 58 -2.56 10.38 -1.93
N TYR A 59 -2.67 9.88 -3.16
CA TYR A 59 -1.63 9.03 -3.74
C TYR A 59 -0.41 9.87 -4.12
N ASP A 60 -0.64 10.99 -4.79
CA ASP A 60 0.43 11.92 -5.18
C ASP A 60 1.20 12.42 -3.94
N VAL A 61 0.50 12.83 -2.87
CA VAL A 61 1.15 13.28 -1.62
C VAL A 61 1.87 12.13 -0.90
N ALA A 62 1.37 10.89 -1.00
CA ALA A 62 2.08 9.75 -0.43
C ALA A 62 3.39 9.49 -1.19
N GLU A 63 3.36 9.57 -2.53
CA GLU A 63 4.53 9.44 -3.39
C GLU A 63 5.54 10.57 -3.14
N GLU A 64 5.09 11.82 -3.04
CA GLU A 64 5.92 12.97 -2.66
C GLU A 64 6.61 12.79 -1.30
N MET A 65 5.98 12.04 -0.38
CA MET A 65 6.55 11.69 0.94
C MET A 65 7.44 10.43 0.91
N GLY A 66 7.71 9.87 -0.28
CA GLY A 66 8.57 8.71 -0.48
C GLY A 66 7.89 7.36 -0.27
N TYR A 67 6.55 7.33 -0.21
CA TYR A 67 5.81 6.08 -0.07
C TYR A 67 5.42 5.49 -1.41
N THR A 68 5.57 4.17 -1.53
CA THR A 68 4.92 3.41 -2.62
C THR A 68 3.53 3.00 -2.18
N VAL A 69 2.51 3.29 -2.99
CA VAL A 69 1.13 2.89 -2.71
C VAL A 69 0.74 1.65 -3.52
N ILE A 70 0.24 0.64 -2.83
CA ILE A 70 -0.27 -0.61 -3.42
C ILE A 70 -1.74 -0.79 -3.08
N ARG A 71 -2.55 -1.06 -4.10
CA ARG A 71 -3.99 -1.30 -3.97
C ARG A 71 -4.30 -2.78 -4.18
N ILE A 72 -4.80 -3.45 -3.15
CA ILE A 72 -5.25 -4.83 -3.21
C ILE A 72 -6.73 -4.87 -3.54
N GLU A 73 -7.08 -5.45 -4.68
CA GLU A 73 -8.43 -5.57 -5.20
C GLU A 73 -9.09 -6.85 -4.69
N ALA A 74 -10.02 -6.70 -3.74
CA ALA A 74 -10.78 -7.83 -3.19
C ALA A 74 -11.91 -8.32 -4.11
N ALA A 75 -12.37 -7.48 -5.03
CA ALA A 75 -13.45 -7.83 -5.94
C ALA A 75 -12.92 -8.71 -7.10
N PRO A 76 -13.68 -9.72 -7.57
CA PRO A 76 -13.30 -10.52 -8.74
C PRO A 76 -13.18 -9.70 -10.04
N ARG A 77 -13.86 -8.54 -10.10
CA ARG A 77 -13.79 -7.57 -11.18
C ARG A 77 -13.60 -6.19 -10.59
N PHE A 78 -12.60 -5.46 -11.09
CA PHE A 78 -12.31 -4.09 -10.73
C PHE A 78 -11.82 -3.34 -11.97
N LYS A 79 -11.91 -2.01 -11.95
CA LYS A 79 -11.37 -1.18 -13.02
C LYS A 79 -9.89 -0.95 -12.79
N ILE A 80 -9.07 -1.17 -13.81
CA ILE A 80 -7.68 -0.75 -13.79
C ILE A 80 -7.64 0.77 -13.99
N ASN A 81 -6.87 1.46 -13.15
CA ASN A 81 -6.57 2.87 -13.24
C ASN A 81 -5.07 3.01 -13.48
N GLU A 82 -4.69 3.26 -14.73
CA GLU A 82 -3.29 3.38 -15.14
C GLU A 82 -2.59 4.60 -14.54
N SER A 83 -3.35 5.64 -14.19
CA SER A 83 -2.84 6.83 -13.51
C SER A 83 -2.88 6.70 -11.98
N GLY A 84 -3.25 5.53 -11.46
CA GLY A 84 -3.38 5.26 -10.03
C GLY A 84 -2.23 4.40 -9.47
N PRO A 85 -2.31 4.03 -8.18
CA PRO A 85 -1.34 3.13 -7.57
C PRO A 85 -1.40 1.74 -8.20
N LEU A 86 -0.33 0.95 -8.04
CA LEU A 86 -0.29 -0.43 -8.52
C LEU A 86 -1.45 -1.25 -7.93
N GLN A 87 -2.23 -1.88 -8.81
CA GLN A 87 -3.39 -2.70 -8.43
C GLN A 87 -3.05 -4.19 -8.52
N ILE A 88 -3.28 -4.92 -7.42
CA ILE A 88 -3.00 -6.36 -7.29
C ILE A 88 -4.29 -7.08 -6.89
N GLN A 89 -4.65 -8.16 -7.58
CA GLN A 89 -5.79 -8.98 -7.15
C GLN A 89 -5.48 -9.66 -5.80
N ALA A 90 -6.47 -9.75 -4.91
CA ALA A 90 -6.26 -10.30 -3.57
C ALA A 90 -5.63 -11.70 -3.55
N HIS A 91 -5.93 -12.56 -4.53
CA HIS A 91 -5.34 -13.90 -4.60
C HIS A 91 -3.83 -13.91 -4.92
N PHE A 92 -3.29 -12.82 -5.48
CA PHE A 92 -1.85 -12.66 -5.71
C PHE A 92 -1.12 -12.00 -4.52
N ALA A 93 -1.84 -11.44 -3.54
CA ALA A 93 -1.22 -10.68 -2.45
C ALA A 93 -0.20 -11.51 -1.64
N SER A 94 -0.49 -12.79 -1.38
CA SER A 94 0.43 -13.69 -0.69
C SER A 94 1.74 -13.91 -1.47
N GLN A 95 1.65 -14.10 -2.78
CA GLN A 95 2.82 -14.28 -3.63
C GLN A 95 3.63 -12.98 -3.75
N TRP A 96 2.94 -11.85 -3.86
CA TRP A 96 3.57 -10.54 -3.87
C TRP A 96 4.37 -10.27 -2.59
N LEU A 97 3.80 -10.52 -1.40
CA LEU A 97 4.51 -10.36 -0.13
C LEU A 97 5.74 -11.28 0.00
N LYS A 98 5.65 -12.53 -0.49
CA LYS A 98 6.79 -13.45 -0.53
C LYS A 98 7.91 -12.94 -1.44
N ASN A 99 7.55 -12.39 -2.60
CA ASN A 99 8.51 -11.80 -3.53
C ASN A 99 9.17 -10.55 -2.92
N LEU A 100 8.39 -9.71 -2.23
CA LEU A 100 8.89 -8.54 -1.51
C LEU A 100 9.94 -8.95 -0.46
N LYS A 101 9.65 -9.98 0.36
CA LYS A 101 10.63 -10.52 1.33
C LYS A 101 11.89 -11.05 0.64
N ARG A 102 11.74 -11.78 -0.49
CA ARG A 102 12.90 -12.30 -1.24
C ARG A 102 13.78 -11.17 -1.77
N GLN A 103 13.20 -10.06 -2.22
CA GLN A 103 13.97 -8.89 -2.66
C GLN A 103 14.78 -8.27 -1.52
N ILE A 104 14.28 -8.27 -0.28
CA ILE A 104 15.09 -7.86 0.90
C ILE A 104 16.31 -8.76 1.05
N PHE A 105 16.08 -10.08 1.05
CA PHE A 105 17.14 -11.06 1.28
C PHE A 105 18.21 -11.04 0.18
N ASN A 106 17.82 -10.83 -1.07
CA ASN A 106 18.73 -10.79 -2.21
C ASN A 106 19.31 -9.39 -2.47
N GLY A 107 18.74 -8.33 -1.89
CA GLY A 107 19.04 -6.92 -2.19
C GLY A 107 20.02 -6.27 -1.21
N SER A 108 20.54 -6.99 -0.21
CA SER A 108 21.56 -6.49 0.72
C SER A 108 23.01 -6.63 0.20
N ASP A 109 23.24 -7.19 -0.99
CA ASP A 109 24.53 -7.12 -1.69
C ASP A 109 24.46 -6.03 -2.78
N GLN A 110 24.53 -4.77 -2.35
CA GLN A 110 25.02 -3.70 -3.22
C GLN A 110 26.49 -3.48 -2.86
N THR A 111 27.36 -4.17 -3.59
CA THR A 111 28.78 -3.85 -3.69
C THR A 111 28.92 -2.36 -3.97
N ILE A 112 29.38 -1.62 -2.97
CA ILE A 112 29.95 -0.28 -3.17
C ILE A 112 31.22 -0.50 -4.01
N SER A 113 31.09 -0.39 -5.33
CA SER A 113 32.26 -0.18 -6.18
C SER A 113 32.71 1.25 -5.91
N THR A 114 33.83 1.37 -5.21
CA THR A 114 34.49 2.66 -5.00
C THR A 114 35.39 2.86 -6.22
N ASP A 115 35.07 3.85 -7.05
CA ASP A 115 36.07 4.50 -7.90
C ASP A 115 36.65 5.69 -7.13
#